data_AF-A0A5N7MEE6-F1
#
_entry.id   AF-A0A5N7MEE6-F1
#
_cell.length_a   1.000
_cell.length_b   1.000
_cell.length_c   1.000
_cell.angle_alpha   90.00
_cell.angle_beta   90.00
_cell.angle_gamma   90.00
#
_symmetry.space_group_name_H-M   'P 1'
#
loop_
_entity.id
_entity.type
_entity.pdbx_description
1 polymer ?
#
loop_
_entity_poly.entity_id
_entity_poly.type
_entity_poly.pdbx_seq_one_letter_code
_entity_poly.pdbx_strand_id
1 'polypeptide(L)'
;MSELAVILGLLAAAIVMFAINKPRLDAVALIMLTALPLTGVLTMQEALAGFSDPNIVLIAALFVIGEGLVRTGVAQGLGDWLTTKAGANELRLTTLLMTVVCALGATMSSTAVTAIFIPVALRIAQGTGIPPGRLMMPISFAALISGMTTLVATAPNLVVNSELERHGIAGFSFFSFTPFGMPILVLGIIYMAFARRWLPAKHRAKTANRPTFAMWVDEYGLANREYRLLVTDRSPLAGKTLEELNLRGSSGANIIAIERSRNFSRELLRPTAKMEIRVDDVLLIDLLPNSRDVQSIRDDFLLEELPLEGTYFSDRSQEIGLAEVIVPPSSDLVGRSVLEAHFRSRFGLSAIGLRRGRIVHDRSLVNERLEVGDMLLLVGTWSDIEQLRSDDEDLADRMFVAGGGGSSTLCDERGLRWMGRRRASRTGDEPCSRRAKCLSVWIPPN
;
A
#
# COMPACT_ATOMS: atom_id res chain seq x y z
N MET A 1 -44.16 -29.34 -20.57
CA MET A 1 -42.87 -28.93 -21.19
C MET A 1 -41.94 -30.11 -21.08
N SER A 2 -41.16 -30.44 -22.11
CA SER A 2 -40.13 -31.48 -21.98
C SER A 2 -39.08 -31.03 -20.97
N GLU A 3 -38.56 -31.96 -20.16
CA GLU A 3 -37.48 -31.69 -19.19
C GLU A 3 -36.31 -30.96 -19.85
N LEU A 4 -35.99 -31.36 -21.09
CA LEU A 4 -34.96 -30.74 -21.93
C LEU A 4 -35.23 -29.26 -22.24
N ALA A 5 -36.49 -28.86 -22.49
CA ALA A 5 -36.82 -27.46 -22.72
C ALA A 5 -36.66 -26.61 -21.46
N VAL A 6 -36.96 -27.18 -20.28
CA VAL A 6 -36.75 -26.52 -18.98
C VAL A 6 -35.26 -26.33 -18.71
N ILE A 7 -34.44 -27.37 -18.92
CA ILE A 7 -32.99 -27.31 -18.74
C ILE A 7 -32.37 -26.27 -19.68
N LEU A 8 -32.70 -26.31 -20.98
CA LEU A 8 -32.18 -25.35 -21.95
C LEU A 8 -32.63 -23.92 -21.65
N GLY A 9 -33.86 -23.74 -21.19
CA GLY A 9 -34.36 -22.43 -20.76
C GLY A 9 -33.59 -21.88 -19.56
N LEU A 10 -33.36 -22.69 -18.53
CA LEU A 10 -32.56 -22.32 -17.35
C LEU A 10 -31.10 -22.04 -17.71
N LEU A 11 -30.50 -22.85 -18.58
CA LEU A 11 -29.14 -22.63 -19.07
C LEU A 11 -29.03 -21.31 -19.84
N ALA A 12 -29.96 -21.04 -20.76
CA ALA A 12 -29.99 -19.77 -21.50
C ALA A 12 -30.16 -18.58 -20.55
N ALA A 13 -31.03 -18.70 -19.54
CA ALA A 13 -31.21 -17.68 -18.51
C ALA A 13 -29.91 -17.45 -17.72
N ALA A 14 -29.20 -18.51 -17.31
CA ALA A 14 -27.93 -18.40 -16.62
C ALA A 14 -26.86 -17.70 -17.48
N ILE A 15 -26.74 -18.06 -18.75
CA ILE A 15 -25.82 -17.43 -19.71
C ILE A 15 -26.14 -15.93 -19.86
N VAL A 16 -27.40 -15.57 -19.99
CA VAL A 16 -27.83 -14.16 -20.08
C VAL A 16 -27.53 -13.41 -18.78
N MET A 17 -27.77 -14.01 -17.61
CA MET A 17 -27.42 -13.40 -16.32
C MET A 17 -25.92 -13.17 -16.19
N PHE A 18 -25.09 -14.13 -16.61
CA PHE A 18 -23.63 -13.99 -16.65
C PHE A 18 -23.19 -12.87 -17.61
N ALA A 19 -23.80 -12.78 -18.80
CA ALA A 19 -23.48 -11.73 -19.77
C ALA A 19 -23.87 -10.33 -19.28
N ILE A 20 -25.00 -10.19 -18.58
CA ILE A 20 -25.44 -8.91 -18.00
C ILE A 20 -24.58 -8.50 -16.81
N ASN A 21 -23.96 -9.46 -16.10
CA ASN A 21 -23.10 -9.25 -14.93
C ASN A 21 -23.76 -8.38 -13.82
N LYS A 22 -25.11 -8.38 -13.74
CA LYS A 22 -25.87 -7.68 -12.68
C LYS A 22 -26.00 -8.53 -11.43
N PRO A 23 -26.58 -9.75 -11.50
CA PRO A 23 -26.47 -10.67 -10.38
C PRO A 23 -25.02 -11.12 -10.29
N ARG A 24 -24.47 -11.17 -9.08
CA ARG A 24 -23.15 -11.76 -8.87
C ARG A 24 -23.16 -13.24 -9.27
N LEU A 25 -22.02 -13.76 -9.70
CA LEU A 25 -21.89 -15.14 -10.20
C LEU A 25 -22.37 -16.19 -9.17
N ASP A 26 -22.08 -15.96 -7.88
CA ASP A 26 -22.54 -16.78 -6.75
C ASP A 26 -24.07 -16.76 -6.61
N ALA A 27 -24.71 -15.61 -6.82
CA ALA A 27 -26.17 -15.51 -6.82
C ALA A 27 -26.80 -16.28 -7.99
N VAL A 28 -26.22 -16.19 -9.20
CA VAL A 28 -26.70 -16.97 -10.36
C VAL A 28 -26.61 -18.47 -10.08
N ALA A 29 -25.50 -18.93 -9.49
CA ALA A 29 -25.33 -20.33 -9.12
C ALA A 29 -26.39 -20.80 -8.09
N LEU A 30 -26.67 -20.00 -7.05
CA LEU A 30 -27.70 -20.33 -6.06
C LEU A 30 -29.12 -20.32 -6.64
N ILE A 31 -29.42 -19.41 -7.57
CA ILE A 31 -30.69 -19.40 -8.29
C ILE A 31 -30.85 -20.70 -9.10
N MET A 32 -29.82 -21.13 -9.84
CA MET A 32 -29.89 -22.36 -10.62
C MET A 32 -29.99 -23.60 -9.73
N LEU A 33 -29.21 -23.63 -8.64
CA LEU A 33 -29.23 -24.72 -7.65
C LEU A 33 -30.60 -24.91 -7.00
N THR A 34 -31.35 -23.82 -6.81
CA THR A 34 -32.71 -23.86 -6.22
C THR A 34 -33.80 -24.07 -7.27
N ALA A 35 -33.67 -23.46 -8.45
CA ALA A 35 -34.64 -23.57 -9.52
C ALA A 35 -34.72 -24.99 -10.11
N LEU A 36 -33.59 -25.67 -10.29
CA LEU A 36 -33.54 -27.02 -10.87
C LEU A 36 -34.37 -28.04 -10.07
N PRO A 37 -34.21 -28.17 -8.74
CA PRO A 37 -35.08 -29.03 -7.93
C PRO A 37 -36.54 -28.60 -7.90
N LEU A 38 -36.81 -27.29 -7.86
CA LEU A 38 -38.19 -26.76 -7.85
C LEU A 38 -38.96 -27.06 -9.13
N THR A 39 -38.26 -27.17 -10.26
CA THR A 39 -38.87 -27.59 -11.53
C THR A 39 -39.15 -29.10 -11.61
N GLY A 40 -38.69 -29.89 -10.63
CA GLY A 40 -38.85 -31.34 -10.60
C GLY A 40 -37.93 -32.09 -11.56
N VAL A 41 -37.03 -31.40 -12.25
CA VAL A 41 -36.08 -31.97 -13.21
C VAL A 41 -34.95 -32.73 -12.50
N LEU A 42 -34.56 -32.27 -11.32
CA LEU A 42 -33.55 -32.92 -10.47
C LEU A 42 -34.09 -33.09 -9.06
N THR A 43 -33.64 -34.12 -8.37
CA THR A 43 -33.86 -34.25 -6.93
C THR A 43 -32.95 -33.30 -6.15
N MET A 44 -33.32 -32.98 -4.90
CA MET A 44 -32.47 -32.16 -4.02
C MET A 44 -31.10 -32.80 -3.76
N GLN A 45 -31.05 -34.14 -3.70
CA GLN A 45 -29.82 -34.90 -3.49
C GLN A 45 -28.88 -34.79 -4.70
N GLU A 46 -29.41 -34.91 -5.92
CA GLU A 46 -28.64 -34.74 -7.16
C GLU A 46 -28.13 -33.31 -7.32
N ALA A 47 -28.95 -32.30 -7.00
CA ALA A 47 -28.52 -30.91 -7.04
C ALA A 47 -27.39 -30.61 -6.02
N LEU A 48 -27.43 -31.22 -4.84
CA LEU A 48 -26.40 -31.06 -3.81
C LEU A 48 -25.15 -31.92 -4.04
N ALA A 49 -25.24 -32.98 -4.85
CA ALA A 49 -24.11 -33.87 -5.13
C ALA A 49 -22.90 -33.14 -5.73
N GLY A 50 -23.13 -32.01 -6.42
CA GLY A 50 -22.07 -31.13 -6.91
C GLY A 50 -21.15 -30.58 -5.81
N PHE A 51 -21.65 -30.37 -4.58
CA PHE A 51 -20.84 -29.88 -3.45
C PHE A 51 -19.89 -30.93 -2.87
N SER A 52 -20.15 -32.21 -3.13
CA SER A 52 -19.31 -33.32 -2.69
C SER A 52 -18.15 -33.60 -3.64
N ASP A 53 -17.97 -32.78 -4.68
CA ASP A 53 -16.85 -32.89 -5.61
C ASP A 53 -15.52 -32.61 -4.88
N PRO A 54 -14.55 -33.56 -4.87
CA PRO A 54 -13.25 -33.38 -4.23
C PRO A 54 -12.50 -32.12 -4.69
N ASN A 55 -12.76 -31.65 -5.92
CA ASN A 55 -12.12 -30.46 -6.47
C ASN A 55 -12.56 -29.18 -5.75
N ILE A 56 -13.76 -29.13 -5.16
CA ILE A 56 -14.19 -27.98 -4.36
C ILE A 56 -13.30 -27.84 -3.12
N VAL A 57 -13.01 -28.97 -2.45
CA VAL A 57 -12.12 -29.00 -1.29
C VAL A 57 -10.69 -28.61 -1.69
N LEU A 58 -10.22 -29.12 -2.83
CA LEU A 58 -8.90 -28.77 -3.37
C LEU A 58 -8.76 -27.27 -3.65
N ILE A 59 -9.75 -26.67 -4.31
CA ILE A 59 -9.78 -25.23 -4.60
C ILE A 59 -9.78 -24.42 -3.30
N ALA A 60 -10.59 -24.82 -2.30
CA ALA A 60 -10.63 -24.15 -1.01
C ALA A 60 -9.28 -24.20 -0.28
N ALA A 61 -8.63 -25.38 -0.23
CA ALA A 61 -7.31 -25.55 0.36
C ALA A 61 -6.27 -24.67 -0.35
N LEU A 62 -6.33 -24.57 -1.68
CA LEU A 62 -5.40 -23.74 -2.42
C LEU A 62 -5.55 -22.25 -2.14
N PHE A 63 -6.78 -21.75 -1.99
CA PHE A 63 -7.01 -20.37 -1.58
C PHE A 63 -6.44 -20.07 -0.19
N VAL A 64 -6.55 -21.01 0.76
CA VAL A 64 -5.94 -20.88 2.09
C VAL A 64 -4.41 -20.82 2.01
N ILE A 65 -3.79 -21.67 1.20
CA ILE A 65 -2.33 -21.64 0.97
C ILE A 65 -1.93 -20.32 0.29
N GLY A 66 -2.72 -19.86 -0.69
CA GLY A 66 -2.58 -18.55 -1.35
C GLY A 66 -2.51 -17.40 -0.35
N GLU A 67 -3.53 -17.30 0.50
CA GLU A 67 -3.62 -16.26 1.53
C GLU A 67 -2.47 -16.37 2.55
N GLY A 68 -2.07 -17.59 2.95
CA GLY A 68 -0.92 -17.82 3.83
C GLY A 68 0.39 -17.30 3.25
N LEU A 69 0.61 -17.48 1.94
CA LEU A 69 1.80 -16.96 1.25
C LEU A 69 1.79 -15.43 1.13
N VAL A 70 0.61 -14.82 0.96
CA VAL A 70 0.44 -13.35 0.97
C VAL A 70 0.82 -12.79 2.34
N ARG A 71 0.27 -13.36 3.41
CA ARG A 71 0.43 -12.86 4.79
C ARG A 71 1.83 -13.03 5.37
N THR A 72 2.60 -13.99 4.87
CA THR A 72 3.96 -14.28 5.36
C THR A 72 5.03 -13.32 4.80
N GLY A 73 4.65 -12.37 3.94
CA GLY A 73 5.61 -11.40 3.37
C GLY A 73 6.54 -11.98 2.30
N VAL A 74 6.34 -13.23 1.88
CA VAL A 74 7.12 -13.90 0.83
C VAL A 74 7.10 -13.08 -0.47
N ALA A 75 5.98 -12.42 -0.75
CA ALA A 75 5.82 -11.47 -1.86
C ALA A 75 6.85 -10.34 -1.85
N GLN A 76 7.13 -9.77 -0.68
CA GLN A 76 8.05 -8.65 -0.51
C GLN A 76 9.49 -9.11 -0.75
N GLY A 77 9.88 -10.23 -0.13
CA GLY A 77 11.20 -10.83 -0.35
C GLY A 77 11.45 -11.26 -1.80
N LEU A 78 10.42 -11.79 -2.49
CA LEU A 78 10.50 -12.09 -3.92
C LEU A 78 10.71 -10.84 -4.77
N GLY A 79 10.05 -9.73 -4.43
CA GLY A 79 10.21 -8.44 -5.12
C GLY A 79 11.64 -7.90 -5.04
N ASP A 80 12.25 -7.96 -3.85
CA ASP A 80 13.64 -7.51 -3.62
C ASP A 80 14.66 -8.38 -4.32
N TRP A 81 14.41 -9.69 -4.31
CA TRP A 81 15.23 -10.62 -5.06
C TRP A 81 15.12 -10.40 -6.58
N LEU A 82 13.91 -10.13 -7.09
CA LEU A 82 13.62 -9.81 -8.49
C LEU A 82 14.40 -8.57 -8.94
N THR A 83 14.35 -7.47 -8.18
CA THR A 83 15.06 -6.22 -8.52
C THR A 83 16.56 -6.37 -8.46
N THR A 84 17.09 -6.98 -7.40
CA THR A 84 18.53 -7.20 -7.22
C THR A 84 19.11 -8.05 -8.35
N LYS A 85 18.38 -9.10 -8.78
CA LYS A 85 18.85 -10.02 -9.82
C LYS A 85 18.64 -9.51 -11.24
N ALA A 86 17.60 -8.69 -11.47
CA ALA A 86 17.36 -8.06 -12.76
C ALA A 86 18.29 -6.87 -13.05
N GLY A 87 18.68 -6.14 -12.00
CA GLY A 87 19.46 -4.91 -12.10
C GLY A 87 18.72 -3.83 -12.89
N ALA A 88 19.46 -3.00 -13.63
CA ALA A 88 18.91 -1.90 -14.44
C ALA A 88 18.23 -2.34 -15.76
N ASN A 89 18.20 -3.63 -16.08
CA ASN A 89 17.69 -4.12 -17.36
C ASN A 89 16.19 -4.47 -17.28
N GLU A 90 15.33 -3.57 -17.79
CA GLU A 90 13.87 -3.76 -17.84
C GLU A 90 13.44 -5.04 -18.57
N LEU A 91 14.22 -5.51 -19.56
CA LEU A 91 13.91 -6.77 -20.27
C LEU A 91 14.10 -7.97 -19.35
N ARG A 92 15.23 -7.99 -18.64
CA ARG A 92 15.56 -9.03 -17.68
C ARG A 92 14.55 -9.07 -16.55
N LEU A 93 14.13 -7.89 -16.06
CA LEU A 93 13.09 -7.75 -15.05
C LEU A 93 11.76 -8.33 -15.54
N THR A 94 11.32 -7.96 -16.73
CA THR A 94 10.06 -8.45 -17.32
C THR A 94 10.06 -9.97 -17.47
N THR A 95 11.15 -10.53 -18.01
CA THR A 95 11.29 -11.99 -18.18
C THR A 95 11.31 -12.71 -16.84
N LEU A 96 12.08 -12.23 -15.85
CA LEU A 96 12.16 -12.86 -14.53
C LEU A 96 10.80 -12.79 -13.83
N LEU A 97 10.13 -11.64 -13.91
CA LEU A 97 8.82 -11.40 -13.32
C LEU A 97 7.77 -12.35 -13.90
N MET A 98 7.68 -12.46 -15.24
CA MET A 98 6.74 -13.37 -15.87
C MET A 98 7.00 -14.83 -15.51
N THR A 99 8.27 -15.26 -15.48
CA THR A 99 8.63 -16.63 -15.10
C THR A 99 8.26 -16.93 -13.65
N VAL A 100 8.56 -16.03 -12.72
CA VAL A 100 8.26 -16.20 -11.29
C VAL A 100 6.74 -16.20 -11.05
N VAL A 101 6.02 -15.24 -11.65
CA VAL A 101 4.55 -15.16 -11.55
C VAL A 101 3.91 -16.41 -12.14
N CYS A 102 4.38 -16.89 -13.30
CA CYS A 102 3.86 -18.10 -13.91
C CYS A 102 4.14 -19.34 -13.05
N ALA A 103 5.33 -19.45 -12.47
CA ALA A 103 5.69 -20.59 -11.63
C ALA A 103 4.88 -20.64 -10.33
N LEU A 104 4.65 -19.49 -9.69
CA LEU A 104 3.80 -19.40 -8.50
C LEU A 104 2.32 -19.57 -8.84
N GLY A 105 1.87 -18.99 -9.95
CA GLY A 105 0.51 -19.16 -10.45
C GLY A 105 0.24 -20.55 -11.03
N ALA A 106 1.26 -21.39 -11.21
CA ALA A 106 1.09 -22.78 -11.62
C ALA A 106 0.62 -23.63 -10.43
N THR A 107 0.93 -23.21 -9.20
CA THR A 107 0.42 -23.86 -8.00
C THR A 107 -0.81 -23.16 -7.47
N MET A 108 -0.93 -21.84 -7.63
CA MET A 108 -2.01 -20.99 -7.10
C MET A 108 -3.05 -20.57 -8.15
N SER A 109 -4.15 -19.96 -7.72
CA SER A 109 -5.09 -19.33 -8.65
C SER A 109 -4.50 -18.06 -9.27
N SER A 110 -4.85 -17.79 -10.54
CA SER A 110 -4.44 -16.57 -11.25
C SER A 110 -4.83 -15.28 -10.52
N THR A 111 -5.96 -15.29 -9.80
CA THR A 111 -6.42 -14.18 -8.96
C THR A 111 -5.51 -13.95 -7.76
N ALA A 112 -5.15 -15.02 -7.04
CA ALA A 112 -4.30 -14.92 -5.86
C ALA A 112 -2.89 -14.42 -6.21
N VAL A 113 -2.26 -15.01 -7.24
CA VAL A 113 -0.93 -14.58 -7.67
C VAL A 113 -0.95 -13.12 -8.17
N THR A 114 -2.00 -12.70 -8.88
CA THR A 114 -2.11 -11.30 -9.32
C THR A 114 -2.21 -10.35 -8.13
N ALA A 115 -3.03 -10.68 -7.12
CA ALA A 115 -3.18 -9.87 -5.91
C ALA A 115 -1.86 -9.73 -5.13
N ILE A 116 -1.07 -10.80 -5.07
CA ILE A 116 0.28 -10.81 -4.47
C ILE A 116 1.23 -9.87 -5.23
N PHE A 117 1.21 -9.93 -6.56
CA PHE A 117 2.20 -9.25 -7.39
C PHE A 117 1.85 -7.80 -7.74
N ILE A 118 0.60 -7.35 -7.59
CA ILE A 118 0.22 -5.93 -7.73
C ILE A 118 1.06 -5.01 -6.81
N PRO A 119 1.08 -5.19 -5.47
CA PRO A 119 1.85 -4.32 -4.59
C PRO A 119 3.36 -4.43 -4.86
N VAL A 120 3.86 -5.63 -5.20
CA VAL A 120 5.25 -5.85 -5.60
C VAL A 120 5.59 -5.04 -6.85
N ALA A 121 4.76 -5.09 -7.89
CA ALA A 121 4.97 -4.35 -9.13
C ALA A 121 4.97 -2.84 -8.92
N LEU A 122 4.05 -2.34 -8.08
CA LEU A 122 3.96 -0.92 -7.75
C LEU A 122 5.21 -0.44 -7.01
N ARG A 123 5.72 -1.25 -6.08
CA ARG A 123 6.95 -0.94 -5.35
C ARG A 123 8.18 -0.97 -6.25
N ILE A 124 8.30 -1.97 -7.13
CA ILE A 124 9.38 -2.04 -8.12
C ILE A 124 9.31 -0.84 -9.07
N ALA A 125 8.11 -0.46 -9.53
CA ALA A 125 7.90 0.74 -10.35
C ALA A 125 8.36 2.02 -9.65
N GLN A 126 8.09 2.16 -8.35
CA GLN A 126 8.54 3.31 -7.55
C GLN A 126 10.06 3.34 -7.37
N GLY A 127 10.70 2.20 -7.07
CA GLY A 127 12.15 2.13 -6.87
C GLY A 127 12.98 2.24 -8.15
N THR A 128 12.43 1.85 -9.30
CA THR A 128 13.15 1.83 -10.59
C THR A 128 12.73 2.94 -11.56
N GLY A 129 11.66 3.68 -11.26
CA GLY A 129 11.08 4.69 -12.16
C GLY A 129 10.35 4.11 -13.39
N ILE A 130 10.21 2.78 -13.48
CA ILE A 130 9.49 2.13 -14.58
C ILE A 130 7.98 2.39 -14.43
N PRO A 131 7.25 2.78 -15.50
CA PRO A 131 5.81 2.98 -15.41
C PRO A 131 5.07 1.71 -14.94
N PRO A 132 4.15 1.79 -13.96
CA PRO A 132 3.45 0.62 -13.42
C PRO A 132 2.79 -0.26 -14.49
N GLY A 133 2.18 0.34 -15.51
CA GLY A 133 1.53 -0.38 -16.60
C GLY A 133 2.47 -1.34 -17.36
N ARG A 134 3.78 -1.04 -17.40
CA ARG A 134 4.79 -1.91 -18.03
C ARG A 134 5.17 -3.13 -17.18
N LEU A 135 4.87 -3.12 -15.89
CA LEU A 135 5.06 -4.26 -14.99
C LEU A 135 3.76 -5.03 -14.74
N MET A 136 2.63 -4.32 -14.63
CA MET A 136 1.32 -4.92 -14.38
C MET A 136 0.83 -5.78 -15.55
N MET A 137 1.01 -5.33 -16.80
CA MET A 137 0.58 -6.12 -17.97
C MET A 137 1.33 -7.46 -18.08
N PRO A 138 2.66 -7.53 -17.97
CA PRO A 138 3.38 -8.81 -17.91
C PRO A 138 2.89 -9.74 -16.79
N ILE A 139 2.60 -9.19 -15.60
CA ILE A 139 2.05 -9.96 -14.49
C ILE A 139 0.70 -10.57 -14.87
N SER A 140 -0.22 -9.77 -15.43
CA SER A 140 -1.54 -10.26 -15.85
C SER A 140 -1.42 -11.36 -16.91
N PHE A 141 -0.55 -11.19 -17.92
CA PHE A 141 -0.30 -12.23 -18.92
C PHE A 141 0.27 -13.50 -18.29
N ALA A 142 1.30 -13.38 -17.45
CA ALA A 142 1.91 -14.53 -16.78
C ALA A 142 0.93 -15.27 -15.86
N ALA A 143 0.10 -14.54 -15.11
CA ALA A 143 -0.93 -15.10 -14.23
C ALA A 143 -2.05 -15.80 -15.01
N LEU A 144 -2.41 -15.32 -16.20
CA LEU A 144 -3.36 -16.01 -17.07
C LEU A 144 -2.73 -17.26 -17.70
N ILE A 145 -1.48 -17.16 -18.13
CA ILE A 145 -0.74 -18.29 -18.73
C ILE A 145 -0.48 -19.40 -17.72
N SER A 146 -0.27 -19.06 -16.44
CA SER A 146 -0.07 -20.05 -15.39
C SER A 146 -1.25 -21.03 -15.26
N GLY A 147 -2.48 -20.55 -15.51
CA GLY A 147 -3.69 -21.39 -15.59
C GLY A 147 -3.63 -22.48 -16.67
N MET A 148 -2.75 -22.34 -17.66
CA MET A 148 -2.51 -23.30 -18.73
C MET A 148 -1.32 -24.23 -18.47
N THR A 149 -0.73 -24.20 -17.27
CA THR A 149 0.45 -25.02 -16.94
C THR A 149 0.11 -26.23 -16.09
N THR A 150 -0.84 -26.14 -15.17
CA THR A 150 -1.21 -27.26 -14.30
C THR A 150 -2.72 -27.49 -14.27
N LEU A 151 -3.10 -28.68 -13.82
CA LEU A 151 -4.49 -29.06 -13.61
C LEU A 151 -5.19 -28.15 -12.58
N VAL A 152 -4.48 -27.72 -11.54
CA VAL A 152 -5.06 -27.05 -10.36
C VAL A 152 -5.03 -25.52 -10.48
N ALA A 153 -4.20 -24.95 -11.36
CA ALA A 153 -4.04 -23.50 -11.51
C ALA A 153 -5.33 -22.77 -11.94
N THR A 154 -6.30 -23.46 -12.54
CA THR A 154 -7.56 -22.85 -12.97
C THR A 154 -8.77 -23.77 -12.80
N ALA A 155 -9.91 -23.19 -12.43
CA ALA A 155 -11.14 -23.94 -12.16
C ALA A 155 -11.67 -24.74 -13.37
N PRO A 156 -11.65 -24.22 -14.62
CA PRO A 156 -12.11 -24.99 -15.79
C PRO A 156 -11.39 -26.32 -15.99
N ASN A 157 -10.07 -26.39 -15.74
CA ASN A 157 -9.30 -27.62 -15.90
C ASN A 157 -9.78 -28.70 -14.91
N LEU A 158 -10.08 -28.31 -13.67
CA LEU A 158 -10.63 -29.19 -12.64
C LEU A 158 -12.04 -29.68 -12.99
N VAL A 159 -12.89 -28.79 -13.54
CA VAL A 159 -14.26 -29.15 -13.95
C VAL A 159 -14.24 -30.17 -15.10
N VAL A 160 -13.35 -29.99 -16.09
CA VAL A 160 -13.21 -30.99 -17.17
C VAL A 160 -12.67 -32.30 -16.62
N ASN A 161 -11.71 -32.25 -15.68
CA ASN A 161 -11.16 -33.45 -15.06
C ASN A 161 -12.21 -34.23 -14.26
N SER A 162 -13.03 -33.56 -13.45
CA SER A 162 -14.10 -34.24 -12.68
C SER A 162 -15.12 -34.90 -13.59
N GLU A 163 -15.45 -34.27 -14.71
CA GLU A 163 -16.42 -34.83 -15.65
C GLU A 163 -15.84 -36.05 -16.39
N LEU A 164 -14.56 -36.04 -16.76
CA LEU A 164 -13.88 -37.21 -17.31
C LEU A 164 -13.90 -38.39 -16.34
N GLU A 165 -13.53 -38.15 -15.08
CA GLU A 165 -13.52 -39.17 -14.03
C GLU A 165 -14.93 -39.73 -13.75
N ARG A 166 -15.96 -38.87 -13.78
CA ARG A 166 -17.38 -39.27 -13.66
C ARG A 166 -17.83 -40.22 -14.76
N HIS A 167 -17.33 -40.01 -15.99
CA HIS A 167 -17.60 -40.89 -17.12
C HIS A 167 -16.69 -42.12 -17.17
N GLY A 168 -15.86 -42.36 -16.14
CA GLY A 168 -14.94 -43.49 -16.08
C GLY A 168 -13.75 -43.36 -17.04
N ILE A 169 -13.52 -42.16 -17.59
CA ILE A 169 -12.36 -41.85 -18.43
C ILE A 169 -11.22 -41.44 -17.49
N ALA A 170 -10.00 -41.90 -17.80
CA ALA A 170 -8.83 -41.48 -17.04
C ALA A 170 -8.70 -39.94 -17.04
N GLY A 171 -8.65 -39.34 -15.86
CA GLY A 171 -8.42 -37.91 -15.68
C GLY A 171 -7.03 -37.46 -16.15
N PHE A 172 -6.79 -36.17 -16.06
CA PHE A 172 -5.50 -35.56 -16.37
C PHE A 172 -4.49 -35.75 -15.24
N SER A 173 -3.22 -35.91 -15.61
CA SER A 173 -2.12 -35.78 -14.66
C SER A 173 -1.92 -34.30 -14.29
N PHE A 174 -1.29 -34.05 -13.14
CA PHE A 174 -1.06 -32.70 -12.62
C PHE A 174 -0.39 -31.76 -13.64
N PHE A 175 0.56 -32.28 -14.43
CA PHE A 175 1.34 -31.55 -15.44
C PHE A 175 0.92 -31.82 -16.89
N SER A 176 -0.27 -32.38 -17.12
CA SER A 176 -0.76 -32.65 -18.49
C SER A 176 -0.86 -31.40 -19.37
N PHE A 177 -1.00 -30.21 -18.76
CA PHE A 177 -1.13 -28.94 -19.46
C PHE A 177 0.20 -28.21 -19.70
N THR A 178 1.26 -28.53 -18.93
CA THR A 178 2.59 -27.91 -19.02
C THR A 178 3.18 -27.88 -20.43
N PRO A 179 3.07 -28.94 -21.26
CA PRO A 179 3.62 -28.93 -22.61
C PRO A 179 3.00 -27.85 -23.51
N PHE A 180 1.79 -27.39 -23.21
CA PHE A 180 1.11 -26.31 -23.93
C PHE A 180 1.35 -24.96 -23.26
N GLY A 181 1.30 -24.91 -21.92
CA GLY A 181 1.54 -23.69 -21.16
C GLY A 181 2.96 -23.12 -21.33
N MET A 182 3.99 -23.97 -21.38
CA MET A 182 5.38 -23.53 -21.49
C MET A 182 5.71 -22.82 -22.82
N PRO A 183 5.35 -23.36 -24.00
CA PRO A 183 5.50 -22.62 -25.26
C PRO A 183 4.74 -21.29 -25.27
N ILE A 184 3.51 -21.27 -24.72
CA ILE A 184 2.70 -20.05 -24.63
C ILE A 184 3.35 -19.03 -23.69
N LEU A 185 3.98 -19.47 -22.59
CA LEU A 185 4.75 -18.60 -21.71
C LEU A 185 5.93 -17.96 -22.44
N VAL A 186 6.70 -18.76 -23.19
CA VAL A 186 7.83 -18.25 -23.98
C VAL A 186 7.35 -17.23 -25.01
N LEU A 187 6.27 -17.54 -25.75
CA LEU A 187 5.66 -16.62 -26.71
C LEU A 187 5.12 -15.35 -26.02
N GLY A 188 4.52 -15.49 -24.84
CA GLY A 188 4.04 -14.38 -24.02
C GLY A 188 5.17 -13.47 -23.55
N ILE A 189 6.29 -14.03 -23.11
CA ILE A 189 7.50 -13.28 -22.73
C ILE A 189 8.05 -12.52 -23.95
N ILE A 190 8.17 -13.19 -25.10
CA ILE A 190 8.63 -12.55 -26.34
C ILE A 190 7.67 -11.41 -26.72
N TYR A 191 6.36 -11.67 -26.72
CA TYR A 191 5.35 -10.67 -27.02
C TYR A 191 5.46 -9.46 -26.08
N MET A 192 5.56 -9.67 -24.77
CA MET A 192 5.68 -8.58 -23.80
C MET A 192 7.01 -7.83 -23.92
N ALA A 193 8.10 -8.51 -24.28
CA ALA A 193 9.39 -7.88 -24.57
C ALA A 193 9.31 -6.86 -25.73
N PHE A 194 8.43 -7.09 -26.71
CA PHE A 194 8.14 -6.16 -27.80
C PHE A 194 7.05 -5.15 -27.41
N ALA A 195 5.92 -5.62 -26.90
CA ALA A 195 4.73 -4.82 -26.60
C ALA A 195 4.97 -3.74 -25.51
N ARG A 196 5.95 -3.93 -24.62
CA ARG A 196 6.37 -2.89 -23.66
C ARG A 196 6.76 -1.56 -24.31
N ARG A 197 7.19 -1.57 -25.57
CA ARG A 197 7.51 -0.36 -26.34
C ARG A 197 6.26 0.44 -26.71
N TRP A 198 5.11 -0.23 -26.85
CA TRP A 198 3.83 0.38 -27.21
C TRP A 198 2.93 0.64 -26.00
N LEU A 199 3.23 0.03 -24.85
CA LEU A 199 2.52 0.31 -23.62
C LEU A 199 2.76 1.78 -23.23
N PRO A 200 1.68 2.59 -23.15
CA PRO A 200 1.81 4.01 -22.90
C PRO A 200 2.53 4.19 -21.57
N ALA A 201 3.63 4.93 -21.60
CA ALA A 201 4.22 5.52 -20.41
C ALA A 201 3.29 6.65 -19.94
N LYS A 202 2.04 6.31 -19.61
CA LYS A 202 1.29 7.08 -18.64
C LYS A 202 2.03 6.84 -17.33
N HIS A 203 3.16 7.55 -17.16
CA HIS A 203 3.39 8.23 -15.90
C HIS A 203 2.01 8.77 -15.55
N ARG A 204 1.44 8.27 -14.46
CA ARG A 204 0.27 8.87 -13.84
C ARG A 204 0.51 10.36 -13.99
N ALA A 205 -0.27 11.02 -14.87
CA ALA A 205 0.00 12.40 -15.29
C ALA A 205 0.32 13.13 -14.01
N LYS A 206 1.53 13.72 -13.91
CA LYS A 206 2.04 14.40 -12.71
C LYS A 206 0.83 15.00 -12.00
N THR A 207 0.27 14.29 -11.01
CA THR A 207 -0.82 14.84 -10.22
C THR A 207 -0.11 16.00 -9.57
N ALA A 208 -0.48 17.20 -10.01
CA ALA A 208 0.33 18.41 -9.94
C ALA A 208 1.17 18.41 -8.65
N ASN A 209 2.50 18.42 -8.83
CA ASN A 209 3.43 18.73 -7.75
C ASN A 209 3.16 17.94 -6.45
N ARG A 210 3.20 16.60 -6.48
CA ARG A 210 3.47 15.86 -5.24
C ARG A 210 4.99 15.84 -5.06
N PRO A 211 5.56 16.74 -4.25
CA PRO A 211 6.98 16.72 -3.93
C PRO A 211 7.34 15.35 -3.37
N THR A 212 8.41 14.77 -3.91
CA THR A 212 8.98 13.53 -3.38
C THR A 212 9.69 13.87 -2.07
N PHE A 213 9.78 12.90 -1.15
CA PHE A 213 10.52 13.07 0.11
C PHE A 213 11.91 13.70 -0.10
N ALA A 214 12.67 13.22 -1.09
CA ALA A 214 13.98 13.76 -1.45
C ALA A 214 13.94 15.24 -1.89
N MET A 215 12.85 15.69 -2.51
CA MET A 215 12.68 17.10 -2.87
C MET A 215 12.46 17.98 -1.64
N TRP A 216 11.71 17.50 -0.64
CA TRP A 216 11.53 18.25 0.61
C TRP A 216 12.80 18.28 1.47
N VAL A 217 13.59 17.21 1.46
CA VAL A 217 14.91 17.21 2.12
C VAL A 217 15.82 18.31 1.56
N ASP A 218 15.83 18.48 0.24
CA ASP A 218 16.58 19.53 -0.43
C ASP A 218 15.93 20.92 -0.22
N GLU A 219 14.61 21.03 -0.44
CA GLU A 219 13.85 22.28 -0.35
C GLU A 219 13.83 22.87 1.07
N TYR A 220 13.85 22.03 2.11
CA TYR A 220 13.89 22.45 3.52
C TYR A 220 15.30 22.37 4.14
N GLY A 221 16.33 21.94 3.39
CA GLY A 221 17.71 21.87 3.88
C GLY A 221 17.94 20.84 5.00
N LEU A 222 17.15 19.76 5.05
CA LEU A 222 17.19 18.74 6.10
C LEU A 222 18.50 17.93 6.11
N ALA A 223 19.20 17.86 4.96
CA ALA A 223 20.41 17.06 4.76
C ALA A 223 21.58 17.44 5.69
N ASN A 224 21.60 18.65 6.25
CA ASN A 224 22.67 19.13 7.13
C ASN A 224 22.32 19.09 8.64
N ARG A 225 21.12 18.63 9.01
CA ARG A 225 20.61 18.70 10.40
C ARG A 225 20.11 17.37 10.97
N GLU A 226 19.81 16.40 10.12
CA GLU A 226 19.35 15.09 10.53
C GLU A 226 20.50 14.07 10.53
N TYR A 227 20.61 13.29 11.59
CA TYR A 227 21.62 12.24 11.73
C TYR A 227 20.97 10.92 12.13
N ARG A 228 21.44 9.83 11.52
CA ARG A 228 21.07 8.47 11.89
C ARG A 228 22.18 7.89 12.74
N LEU A 229 21.90 7.73 14.03
CA LEU A 229 22.87 7.26 15.01
C LEU A 229 22.44 5.90 15.55
N LEU A 230 23.26 4.87 15.29
CA LEU A 230 23.10 3.53 15.84
C LEU A 230 23.59 3.50 17.30
N VAL A 231 22.75 2.97 18.17
CA VAL A 231 23.07 2.72 19.58
C VAL A 231 23.88 1.44 19.68
N THR A 232 25.18 1.60 19.89
CA THR A 232 26.11 0.48 20.08
C THR A 232 25.94 -0.17 21.44
N ASP A 233 26.50 -1.37 21.60
CA ASP A 233 26.56 -2.13 22.87
C ASP A 233 27.26 -1.37 24.00
N ARG A 234 28.16 -0.44 23.64
CA ARG A 234 28.92 0.41 24.58
C ARG A 234 28.23 1.74 24.88
N SER A 235 27.11 2.05 24.23
CA SER A 235 26.46 3.34 24.39
C SER A 235 25.83 3.50 25.79
N PRO A 236 26.10 4.59 26.53
CA PRO A 236 25.47 4.88 27.81
C PRO A 236 23.98 5.26 27.68
N LEU A 237 23.45 5.30 26.45
CA LEU A 237 22.01 5.45 26.16
C LEU A 237 21.26 4.13 26.32
N ALA A 238 21.92 2.98 26.14
CA ALA A 238 21.27 1.67 26.23
C ALA A 238 20.75 1.40 27.65
N GLY A 239 19.47 1.02 27.75
CA GLY A 239 18.79 0.71 29.01
C GLY A 239 18.25 1.92 29.78
N LYS A 240 18.40 3.15 29.26
CA LYS A 240 17.84 4.36 29.89
C LYS A 240 16.58 4.83 29.17
N THR A 241 15.71 5.51 29.91
CA THR A 241 14.51 6.13 29.31
C THR A 241 14.83 7.48 28.67
N LEU A 242 14.06 7.85 27.65
CA LEU A 242 14.20 9.16 26.99
C LEU A 242 14.04 10.35 27.94
N GLU A 243 13.22 10.20 28.98
CA GLU A 243 13.00 11.21 30.02
C GLU A 243 14.24 11.42 30.90
N GLU A 244 14.88 10.33 31.33
CA GLU A 244 16.10 10.36 32.13
C GLU A 244 17.28 10.98 31.39
N LEU A 245 17.34 10.78 30.07
CA LEU A 245 18.43 11.27 29.23
C LEU A 245 18.32 12.76 28.92
N ASN A 246 17.10 13.31 28.91
CA ASN A 246 16.76 14.70 28.59
C ASN A 246 17.61 15.30 27.43
N LEU A 247 17.79 14.53 26.34
CA LEU A 247 18.70 14.85 25.23
C LEU A 247 18.42 16.22 24.58
N ARG A 248 17.16 16.65 24.64
CA ARG A 248 16.72 17.97 24.19
C ARG A 248 17.32 19.10 25.02
N GLY A 249 17.33 18.95 26.35
CA GLY A 249 17.82 19.97 27.27
C GLY A 249 19.34 19.93 27.48
N SER A 250 19.95 18.74 27.45
CA SER A 250 21.40 18.57 27.70
C SER A 250 22.27 18.80 26.46
N SER A 251 21.83 18.27 25.31
CA SER A 251 22.64 18.24 24.08
C SER A 251 22.04 19.04 22.93
N GLY A 252 20.80 19.53 23.07
CA GLY A 252 20.05 20.16 21.98
C GLY A 252 19.60 19.17 20.89
N ALA A 253 19.63 17.87 21.20
CA ALA A 253 19.32 16.79 20.27
C ALA A 253 17.85 16.38 20.42
N ASN A 254 17.10 16.48 19.33
CA ASN A 254 15.70 16.09 19.29
C ASN A 254 15.55 14.74 18.57
N ILE A 255 15.10 13.70 19.30
CA ILE A 255 14.80 12.41 18.67
C ILE A 255 13.44 12.51 17.96
N ILE A 256 13.47 12.35 16.64
CA ILE A 256 12.30 12.31 15.78
C ILE A 256 11.67 10.92 15.83
N ALA A 257 12.49 9.87 15.71
CA ALA A 257 12.05 8.49 15.65
C ALA A 257 13.12 7.51 16.16
N ILE A 258 12.69 6.31 16.56
CA ILE A 258 13.58 5.20 16.94
C ILE A 258 13.26 4.01 16.04
N GLU A 259 14.20 3.56 15.24
CA GLU A 259 14.08 2.33 14.43
C GLU A 259 14.60 1.15 15.26
N ARG A 260 13.74 0.15 15.50
CA ARG A 260 14.07 -1.04 16.28
C ARG A 260 13.89 -2.31 15.46
N SER A 261 14.89 -3.18 15.46
CA SER A 261 14.79 -4.48 14.79
C SER A 261 13.87 -5.43 15.57
N ARG A 262 12.85 -6.00 14.90
CA ARG A 262 11.95 -7.00 15.48
C ARG A 262 11.68 -8.13 14.49
N ASN A 263 12.09 -9.34 14.84
CA ASN A 263 12.02 -10.55 14.00
C ASN A 263 12.71 -10.36 12.63
N PHE A 264 11.94 -9.98 11.60
CA PHE A 264 12.36 -9.82 10.20
C PHE A 264 12.00 -8.44 9.62
N SER A 265 11.45 -7.54 10.44
CA SER A 265 11.12 -6.17 10.08
C SER A 265 11.78 -5.22 11.07
N ARG A 266 12.25 -4.06 10.62
CA ARG A 266 12.63 -2.98 11.55
C ARG A 266 11.43 -2.05 11.68
N GLU A 267 10.87 -1.99 12.87
CA GLU A 267 9.69 -1.20 13.24
C GLU A 267 10.15 0.19 13.68
N LEU A 268 9.51 1.22 13.16
CA LEU A 268 9.74 2.58 13.61
C LEU A 268 8.82 2.95 14.77
N LEU A 269 9.43 3.29 15.90
CA LEU A 269 8.78 3.56 17.16
C LEU A 269 8.76 5.06 17.45
N ARG A 270 7.62 5.52 17.98
CA ARG A 270 7.46 6.91 18.44
C ARG A 270 8.24 7.10 19.75
N PRO A 271 9.18 8.05 19.83
CA PRO A 271 9.95 8.28 21.04
C PRO A 271 9.02 8.81 22.14
N THR A 272 8.72 8.02 23.16
CA THR A 272 7.88 8.43 24.30
C THR A 272 8.77 8.64 25.53
N ALA A 273 8.44 9.59 26.42
CA ALA A 273 9.26 9.90 27.60
C ALA A 273 9.71 8.65 28.39
N LYS A 274 8.77 7.71 28.62
CA LYS A 274 9.00 6.45 29.35
C LYS A 274 9.65 5.33 28.53
N MET A 275 9.99 5.58 27.26
CA MET A 275 10.51 4.55 26.38
C MET A 275 12.01 4.34 26.63
N GLU A 276 12.39 3.09 26.87
CA GLU A 276 13.78 2.68 27.01
C GLU A 276 14.45 2.49 25.65
N ILE A 277 15.65 3.04 25.50
CA ILE A 277 16.52 2.83 24.35
C ILE A 277 17.25 1.49 24.50
N ARG A 278 17.34 0.72 23.41
CA ARG A 278 18.01 -0.60 23.38
C ARG A 278 19.25 -0.55 22.50
N VAL A 279 20.14 -1.52 22.74
CA VAL A 279 21.23 -1.81 21.80
C VAL A 279 20.63 -2.17 20.44
N ASP A 280 21.28 -1.73 19.36
CA ASP A 280 20.84 -1.83 17.96
C ASP A 280 19.64 -0.95 17.57
N ASP A 281 19.16 -0.08 18.47
CA ASP A 281 18.24 0.97 18.06
C ASP A 281 18.96 1.98 17.16
N VAL A 282 18.30 2.41 16.08
CA VAL A 282 18.77 3.52 15.26
C VAL A 282 17.94 4.76 15.59
N LEU A 283 18.58 5.77 16.13
CA LEU A 283 17.98 7.04 16.50
C LEU A 283 18.04 7.99 15.31
N LEU A 284 16.88 8.52 14.91
CA LEU A 284 16.80 9.64 13.98
C LEU A 284 16.77 10.93 14.81
N ILE A 285 17.85 11.71 14.73
CA ILE A 285 18.04 12.91 15.54
C ILE A 285 18.05 14.14 14.64
N ASP A 286 17.26 15.14 15.00
CA ASP A 286 17.37 16.52 14.51
C ASP A 286 18.14 17.35 15.54
N LEU A 287 19.22 17.97 15.09
CA LEU A 287 20.03 18.87 15.89
C LEU A 287 19.50 20.31 15.80
N LEU A 288 19.21 20.89 16.96
CA LEU A 288 18.84 22.30 17.05
C LEU A 288 20.06 23.18 16.68
N PRO A 289 19.87 24.38 16.12
CA PRO A 289 21.00 25.22 15.66
C PRO A 289 22.03 25.62 16.73
N ASN A 290 21.68 25.55 18.01
CA ASN A 290 22.58 25.81 19.15
C ASN A 290 22.97 24.51 19.89
N SER A 291 22.75 23.34 19.28
CA SER A 291 23.13 22.05 19.85
C SER A 291 24.64 21.87 19.83
N ARG A 292 25.13 20.92 20.64
CA ARG A 292 26.50 20.42 20.46
C ARG A 292 26.66 19.86 19.04
N ASP A 293 27.89 19.93 18.52
CA ASP A 293 28.22 19.30 17.24
C ASP A 293 27.88 17.80 17.29
N VAL A 294 27.45 17.25 16.16
CA VAL A 294 27.07 15.84 16.06
C VAL A 294 28.23 14.93 16.49
N GLN A 295 29.47 15.33 16.19
CA GLN A 295 30.65 14.57 16.58
C GLN A 295 30.78 14.46 18.09
N SER A 296 30.52 15.55 18.84
CA SER A 296 30.53 15.51 20.30
C SER A 296 29.44 14.59 20.86
N ILE A 297 28.26 14.54 20.23
CA ILE A 297 27.18 13.62 20.64
C ILE A 297 27.57 12.17 20.34
N ARG A 298 28.23 11.91 19.21
CA ARG A 298 28.74 10.58 18.87
C ARG A 298 29.80 10.10 19.84
N ASP A 299 30.71 10.98 20.25
CA ASP A 299 31.79 10.66 21.16
C ASP A 299 31.28 10.50 22.61
N ASP A 300 30.42 11.40 23.08
CA ASP A 300 29.86 11.38 24.43
C ASP A 300 28.95 10.15 24.65
N PHE A 301 28.20 9.74 23.62
CA PHE A 301 27.24 8.65 23.69
C PHE A 301 27.66 7.38 22.94
N LEU A 302 28.90 7.32 22.44
CA LEU A 302 29.47 6.18 21.71
C LEU A 302 28.53 5.65 20.60
N LEU A 303 28.04 6.57 19.76
CA LEU A 303 27.09 6.28 18.69
C LEU A 303 27.79 6.16 17.34
N GLU A 304 27.35 5.18 16.54
CA GLU A 304 27.84 4.98 15.17
C GLU A 304 26.94 5.71 14.19
N GLU A 305 27.52 6.54 13.31
CA GLU A 305 26.76 7.26 12.29
C GLU A 305 26.52 6.35 11.08
N LEU A 306 25.25 6.19 10.73
CA LEU A 306 24.84 5.46 9.53
C LEU A 306 24.60 6.46 8.38
N PRO A 307 25.00 6.12 7.15
CA PRO A 307 24.82 7.01 6.01
C PRO A 307 23.33 7.29 5.76
N LEU A 308 23.03 8.56 5.51
CA LEU A 308 21.75 9.06 5.03
C LEU A 308 21.78 9.12 3.51
N GLU A 309 21.69 7.95 2.86
CA GLU A 309 21.47 7.92 1.42
C GLU A 309 19.97 8.15 1.14
N GLY A 310 19.63 8.98 0.14
CA GLY A 310 18.24 9.29 -0.22
C GLY A 310 17.36 8.06 -0.53
N THR A 311 17.99 6.90 -0.76
CA THR A 311 17.39 5.57 -0.91
C THR A 311 16.87 4.95 0.40
N TYR A 312 17.44 5.29 1.55
CA TYR A 312 17.00 4.79 2.86
C TYR A 312 15.56 5.20 3.19
N PHE A 313 15.18 6.43 2.83
CA PHE A 313 13.83 6.94 3.08
C PHE A 313 12.79 6.39 2.09
N SER A 314 13.19 6.05 0.86
CA SER A 314 12.29 5.37 -0.10
C SER A 314 11.91 3.96 0.36
N ASP A 315 12.86 3.22 0.96
CA ASP A 315 12.60 1.88 1.51
C ASP A 315 11.72 1.91 2.78
N ARG A 316 11.68 3.05 3.48
CA ARG A 316 10.97 3.28 4.75
C ARG A 316 9.67 4.07 4.62
N SER A 317 9.26 4.39 3.40
CA SER A 317 8.13 5.26 3.08
C SER A 317 6.74 4.74 3.53
N GLN A 318 6.68 3.51 4.06
CA GLN A 318 5.46 2.84 4.53
C GLN A 318 5.08 3.15 5.98
N GLU A 319 6.02 3.63 6.81
CA GLU A 319 5.78 3.82 8.27
C GLU A 319 5.80 5.30 8.70
N ILE A 320 6.64 6.13 8.07
CA ILE A 320 6.68 7.58 8.29
C ILE A 320 6.05 8.27 7.09
N GLY A 321 5.15 9.23 7.35
CA GLY A 321 4.74 10.21 6.35
C GLY A 321 5.36 11.57 6.66
N LEU A 322 5.64 12.31 5.59
CA LEU A 322 5.87 13.75 5.66
C LEU A 322 4.63 14.46 5.13
N ALA A 323 4.20 15.52 5.80
CA ALA A 323 3.12 16.37 5.34
C ALA A 323 3.56 17.83 5.30
N GLU A 324 3.47 18.48 4.14
CA GLU A 324 3.58 19.94 4.01
C GLU A 324 2.18 20.54 4.14
N VAL A 325 2.05 21.51 5.03
CA VAL A 325 0.76 21.99 5.53
C VAL A 325 0.80 23.52 5.57
N ILE A 326 -0.25 24.17 5.10
CA ILE A 326 -0.36 25.64 5.12
C ILE A 326 -1.15 26.08 6.34
N VAL A 327 -0.73 27.15 7.00
CA VAL A 327 -1.51 27.82 8.04
C VAL A 327 -2.55 28.74 7.39
N PRO A 328 -3.86 28.39 7.39
CA PRO A 328 -4.91 29.24 6.83
C PRO A 328 -5.14 30.51 7.67
N PRO A 329 -5.79 31.54 7.09
CA PRO A 329 -6.15 32.75 7.83
C PRO A 329 -7.06 32.51 9.04
N SER A 330 -7.82 31.42 9.04
CA SER A 330 -8.75 31.02 10.11
C SER A 330 -8.10 30.23 11.24
N SER A 331 -6.79 29.95 11.17
CA SER A 331 -6.10 29.07 12.12
C SER A 331 -5.87 29.73 13.48
N ASP A 332 -6.21 29.03 14.56
CA ASP A 332 -5.91 29.45 15.94
C ASP A 332 -4.41 29.37 16.28
N LEU A 333 -3.59 28.86 15.35
CA LEU A 333 -2.14 28.77 15.47
C LEU A 333 -1.43 30.08 15.07
N VAL A 334 -2.12 31.00 14.39
CA VAL A 334 -1.55 32.29 13.98
C VAL A 334 -1.13 33.10 15.20
N GLY A 335 0.12 33.55 15.20
CA GLY A 335 0.74 34.32 16.28
C GLY A 335 1.34 33.48 17.41
N ARG A 336 1.10 32.16 17.45
CA ARG A 336 1.75 31.24 18.39
C ARG A 336 3.09 30.76 17.85
N SER A 337 4.02 30.47 18.75
CA SER A 337 5.26 29.78 18.39
C SER A 337 5.02 28.29 18.08
N VAL A 338 5.91 27.66 17.33
CA VAL A 338 5.84 26.20 17.07
C VAL A 338 5.82 25.40 18.38
N LEU A 339 6.49 25.89 19.43
CA LEU A 339 6.45 25.29 20.77
C LEU A 339 5.06 25.40 21.42
N GLU A 340 4.47 26.59 21.40
CA GLU A 340 3.14 26.88 21.99
C GLU A 340 1.98 26.26 21.20
N ALA A 341 2.19 26.01 19.90
CA ALA A 341 1.26 25.30 19.04
C ALA A 341 1.13 23.81 19.42
N HIS A 342 2.07 23.28 20.22
CA HIS A 342 1.98 21.96 20.81
C HIS A 342 1.71 20.84 19.77
N PHE A 343 2.29 20.96 18.56
CA PHE A 343 2.01 20.04 17.44
C PHE A 343 2.09 18.57 17.81
N ARG A 344 3.07 18.22 18.66
CA ARG A 344 3.31 16.84 19.06
C ARG A 344 2.24 16.29 20.00
N SER A 345 1.74 17.06 20.96
CA SER A 345 0.69 16.60 21.88
C SER A 345 -0.71 16.77 21.29
N ARG A 346 -0.91 17.77 20.43
CA ARG A 346 -2.21 18.04 19.77
C ARG A 346 -2.45 17.13 18.56
N PHE A 347 -1.45 16.99 17.69
CA PHE A 347 -1.57 16.28 16.41
C PHE A 347 -0.78 14.99 16.33
N GLY A 348 0.09 14.69 17.30
CA GLY A 348 1.02 13.57 17.18
C GLY A 348 2.15 13.80 16.17
N LEU A 349 2.24 15.00 15.59
CA LEU A 349 3.18 15.37 14.54
C LEU A 349 4.28 16.29 15.08
N SER A 350 5.47 16.22 14.49
CA SER A 350 6.58 17.12 14.79
C SER A 350 6.86 18.03 13.60
N ALA A 351 6.86 19.35 13.82
CA ALA A 351 7.29 20.30 12.81
C ALA A 351 8.81 20.29 12.70
N ILE A 352 9.31 19.97 11.52
CA ILE A 352 10.75 19.90 11.20
C ILE A 352 11.20 21.01 10.25
N GLY A 353 10.26 21.71 9.62
CA GLY A 353 10.55 22.82 8.71
C GLY A 353 9.44 23.86 8.71
N LEU A 354 9.82 25.13 8.51
CA LEU A 354 8.93 26.26 8.31
C LEU A 354 9.42 27.02 7.09
N ARG A 355 8.49 27.36 6.19
CA ARG A 355 8.77 28.15 5.01
C ARG A 355 7.77 29.27 4.90
N ARG A 356 8.28 30.50 4.77
CA ARG A 356 7.49 31.71 4.54
C ARG A 356 7.75 32.19 3.12
N GLY A 357 6.82 31.87 2.22
CA GLY A 357 6.99 32.11 0.79
C GLY A 357 8.18 31.35 0.19
N ARG A 358 9.27 32.06 -0.12
CA ARG A 358 10.52 31.48 -0.68
C ARG A 358 11.64 31.31 0.35
N ILE A 359 11.46 31.83 1.56
CA ILE A 359 12.47 31.78 2.61
C ILE A 359 12.18 30.57 3.48
N VAL A 360 13.13 29.65 3.53
CA VAL A 360 13.13 28.54 4.48
C VAL A 360 13.72 29.06 5.78
N HIS A 361 12.93 29.01 6.84
CA HIS A 361 13.40 29.39 8.17
C HIS A 361 14.20 28.21 8.73
N ASP A 362 15.53 28.29 8.61
CA ASP A 362 16.48 27.28 9.08
C ASP A 362 16.85 27.45 10.57
N ARG A 363 16.63 28.65 11.12
CA ARG A 363 17.05 29.07 12.47
C ARG A 363 15.88 29.05 13.44
N SER A 364 16.00 28.21 14.48
CA SER A 364 15.16 28.21 15.70
C SER A 364 13.64 28.16 15.47
N LEU A 365 13.17 27.17 14.70
CA LEU A 365 11.74 26.87 14.48
C LEU A 365 10.89 26.92 15.76
N VAL A 366 11.45 26.45 16.87
CA VAL A 366 10.78 26.32 18.18
C VAL A 366 10.15 27.65 18.65
N ASN A 367 10.83 28.77 18.44
CA ASN A 367 10.41 30.09 18.91
C ASN A 367 9.79 30.97 17.81
N GLU A 368 9.79 30.50 16.57
CA GLU A 368 9.24 31.25 15.45
C GLU A 368 7.72 31.28 15.53
N ARG A 369 7.14 32.48 15.38
CA ARG A 369 5.70 32.69 15.41
C ARG A 369 5.11 32.42 14.04
N LEU A 370 4.04 31.63 14.02
CA LEU A 370 3.35 31.24 12.79
C LEU A 370 2.52 32.41 12.25
N GLU A 371 2.68 32.67 10.96
CA GLU A 371 1.92 33.66 10.21
C GLU A 371 0.98 33.00 9.19
N VAL A 372 -0.02 33.77 8.74
CA VAL A 372 -0.94 33.31 7.71
C VAL A 372 -0.17 33.04 6.41
N GLY A 373 -0.35 31.84 5.86
CA GLY A 373 0.33 31.39 4.64
C GLY A 373 1.71 30.77 4.89
N ASP A 374 2.14 30.64 6.15
CA ASP A 374 3.31 29.83 6.48
C ASP A 374 3.09 28.36 6.09
N MET A 375 4.14 27.76 5.52
CA MET A 375 4.17 26.36 5.12
C MET A 375 5.03 25.56 6.10
N LEU A 376 4.39 24.65 6.82
CA LEU A 376 5.00 23.77 7.81
C LEU A 376 5.26 22.39 7.22
N LEU A 377 6.46 21.87 7.40
CA LEU A 377 6.78 20.48 7.12
C LEU A 377 6.67 19.68 8.42
N LEU A 378 5.72 18.75 8.45
CA LEU A 378 5.38 17.90 9.58
C LEU A 378 5.83 16.46 9.32
N VAL A 379 6.45 15.84 10.32
CA VAL A 379 6.79 14.41 10.36
C VAL A 379 5.89 13.70 11.36
N GLY A 380 5.38 12.54 10.99
CA GLY A 380 4.74 11.63 11.92
C GLY A 380 4.35 10.32 11.26
N THR A 381 3.49 9.56 11.93
CA THR A 381 2.97 8.33 11.34
C THR A 381 1.82 8.62 10.38
N TRP A 382 1.55 7.69 9.47
CA TRP A 382 0.43 7.81 8.53
C TRP A 382 -0.93 8.01 9.20
N SER A 383 -1.17 7.36 10.35
CA SER A 383 -2.45 7.51 11.06
C SER A 383 -2.66 8.95 11.57
N ASP A 384 -1.60 9.60 12.04
CA ASP A 384 -1.69 10.97 12.57
C ASP A 384 -1.88 11.99 11.43
N ILE A 385 -1.19 11.77 10.30
CA ILE A 385 -1.32 12.60 9.10
C ILE A 385 -2.71 12.45 8.47
N GLU A 386 -3.28 11.23 8.47
CA GLU A 386 -4.65 11.01 8.02
C GLU A 386 -5.68 11.66 8.94
N GLN A 387 -5.43 11.66 10.26
CA GLN A 387 -6.28 12.33 11.23
C GLN A 387 -6.23 13.86 11.09
N LEU A 388 -5.05 14.42 10.81
CA LEU A 388 -4.91 15.84 10.48
C LEU A 388 -5.76 16.23 9.25
N ARG A 389 -5.86 15.31 8.26
CA ARG A 389 -6.65 15.54 7.04
C ARG A 389 -8.16 15.56 7.27
N SER A 390 -8.65 14.78 8.22
CA SER A 390 -10.10 14.58 8.39
C SER A 390 -10.74 15.60 9.31
N ASP A 391 -10.01 16.13 10.29
CA ASP A 391 -10.63 16.71 11.48
C ASP A 391 -10.25 18.18 11.78
N ASP A 392 -9.19 18.76 11.19
CA ASP A 392 -8.65 20.04 11.69
C ASP A 392 -8.68 21.22 10.68
N GLU A 393 -9.50 22.23 11.00
CA GLU A 393 -9.64 23.48 10.25
C GLU A 393 -8.42 24.42 10.41
N ASP A 394 -7.52 24.17 11.37
CA ASP A 394 -6.39 25.04 11.66
C ASP A 394 -5.22 24.89 10.68
N LEU A 395 -5.22 23.88 9.81
CA LEU A 395 -4.03 23.47 9.05
C LEU A 395 -4.33 22.92 7.64
N ALA A 396 -5.57 22.51 7.35
CA ALA A 396 -5.85 21.64 6.20
C ALA A 396 -6.14 22.34 4.84
N ASP A 397 -5.86 23.64 4.67
CA ASP A 397 -6.27 24.37 3.46
C ASP A 397 -5.55 23.87 2.19
N ARG A 398 -4.27 23.45 2.31
CA ARG A 398 -3.53 22.71 1.27
C ARG A 398 -2.50 21.78 1.91
N MET A 399 -2.85 20.50 2.08
CA MET A 399 -1.91 19.48 2.56
C MET A 399 -1.33 18.64 1.41
N PHE A 400 0.00 18.60 1.31
CA PHE A 400 0.73 17.68 0.44
C PHE A 400 1.41 16.62 1.30
N VAL A 401 1.45 15.37 0.85
CA VAL A 401 2.01 14.25 1.63
C VAL A 401 2.99 13.44 0.79
N ALA A 402 4.14 13.10 1.36
CA ALA A 402 5.15 12.23 0.74
C ALA A 402 5.38 10.96 1.55
N GLY A 403 5.50 9.86 0.82
CA GLY A 403 5.72 8.49 1.31
C GLY A 403 4.63 7.54 0.78
N GLY A 404 4.96 6.26 0.65
CA GLY A 404 4.14 5.26 -0.03
C GLY A 404 3.62 4.22 0.95
N GLY A 405 2.30 3.98 0.97
CA GLY A 405 1.72 2.86 1.70
C GLY A 405 0.24 3.01 2.07
N GLY A 406 -0.26 4.23 2.23
CA GLY A 406 -1.68 4.47 2.49
C GLY A 406 -2.53 4.25 1.25
N SER A 407 -3.35 3.21 1.25
CA SER A 407 -4.48 3.04 0.34
C SER A 407 -5.30 4.33 0.31
N SER A 408 -5.20 5.09 -0.79
CA SER A 408 -6.17 6.14 -1.11
C SER A 408 -7.46 5.48 -1.60
N THR A 409 -8.14 4.78 -0.71
CA THR A 409 -9.57 4.49 -0.85
C THR A 409 -10.33 5.69 -0.31
N LEU A 410 -11.36 6.12 -1.07
CA LEU A 410 -12.23 7.28 -0.86
C LEU A 410 -11.73 8.63 -1.40
N CYS A 411 -11.50 8.65 -2.71
CA CYS A 411 -12.21 9.59 -3.57
C CYS A 411 -12.58 8.85 -4.86
N ASP A 412 -13.57 7.96 -4.76
CA ASP A 412 -14.35 7.58 -5.93
C ASP A 412 -15.71 8.26 -5.79
N GLU A 413 -16.08 8.99 -6.83
CA GLU A 413 -17.41 9.53 -7.01
C GLU A 413 -18.38 8.33 -7.09
N ARG A 414 -18.94 7.91 -5.96
CA ARG A 414 -20.27 7.28 -5.84
C ARG A 414 -20.61 6.94 -4.40
N GLY A 415 -21.72 7.53 -3.97
CA GLY A 415 -22.61 7.23 -2.86
C GLY A 415 -22.37 6.01 -1.97
N LEU A 416 -22.53 6.30 -0.67
CA LEU A 416 -23.13 5.45 0.37
C LEU A 416 -22.37 4.19 0.77
N ARG A 417 -21.79 4.20 1.98
CA ARG A 417 -21.84 3.02 2.87
C ARG A 417 -21.78 3.37 4.36
N TRP A 418 -22.92 3.12 4.99
CA TRP A 418 -23.23 2.83 6.39
C TRP A 418 -22.05 2.61 7.36
N MET A 419 -22.00 3.43 8.40
CA MET A 419 -21.37 3.11 9.69
C MET A 419 -22.41 2.50 10.65
N GLY A 420 -22.06 1.37 11.26
CA GLY A 420 -22.87 0.67 12.24
C GLY A 420 -22.89 1.34 13.62
N ARG A 421 -24.11 1.43 14.18
CA ARG A 421 -24.49 1.48 15.61
C ARG A 421 -23.48 2.09 16.60
N ARG A 422 -23.70 3.37 16.95
CA ARG A 422 -23.74 3.80 18.36
C ARG A 422 -24.90 4.78 18.58
N ARG A 423 -25.64 4.51 19.66
CA ARG A 423 -26.75 5.26 20.30
C ARG A 423 -27.02 6.68 19.76
N ALA A 424 -28.17 6.83 19.09
CA ALA A 424 -28.84 8.11 18.93
C ALA A 424 -29.89 8.27 20.04
N SER A 425 -29.69 9.24 20.93
CA SER A 425 -30.76 9.85 21.74
C SER A 425 -31.49 10.87 20.86
N ARG A 426 -32.82 10.80 20.87
CA ARG A 426 -33.75 11.64 20.11
C ARG A 426 -33.71 13.12 20.51
N THR A 427 -34.15 13.95 19.55
CA THR A 427 -34.74 15.32 19.56
C THR A 427 -33.87 16.29 18.75
N GLY A 428 -34.31 16.97 17.69
CA GLY A 428 -35.55 17.02 16.92
C GLY A 428 -35.34 17.87 15.63
N ASP A 429 -36.23 17.66 14.66
CA ASP A 429 -36.69 18.52 13.53
C ASP A 429 -35.75 19.06 12.41
N GLU A 430 -36.29 18.97 11.19
CA GLU A 430 -35.78 19.14 9.80
C GLU A 430 -35.22 20.54 9.39
N PRO A 431 -34.80 20.78 8.12
CA PRO A 431 -33.99 19.98 7.17
C PRO A 431 -32.75 20.75 6.64
N CYS A 432 -31.72 20.02 6.22
CA CYS A 432 -30.49 20.55 5.63
C CYS A 432 -30.74 21.15 4.23
N SER A 433 -30.75 22.49 4.14
CA SER A 433 -30.89 23.25 2.89
C SER A 433 -29.60 23.24 2.07
N ARG A 434 -29.74 22.95 0.78
CA ARG A 434 -28.76 23.13 -0.29
C ARG A 434 -28.09 24.52 -0.23
N ARG A 435 -26.76 24.58 -0.08
CA ARG A 435 -25.87 25.63 -0.62
C ARG A 435 -24.40 25.26 -0.37
N ALA A 436 -23.70 24.82 -1.41
CA ALA A 436 -22.26 25.07 -1.56
C ALA A 436 -21.99 25.22 -3.06
N LYS A 437 -21.82 26.48 -3.47
CA LYS A 437 -21.42 26.88 -4.83
C LYS A 437 -19.93 26.60 -5.00
N CYS A 438 -19.56 26.02 -6.14
CA CYS A 438 -18.21 26.08 -6.69
C CYS A 438 -17.74 27.54 -6.81
N LEU A 439 -16.46 27.82 -6.51
CA LEU A 439 -15.73 28.93 -7.13
C LEU A 439 -14.35 28.43 -7.57
N SER A 440 -14.26 28.05 -8.84
CA SER A 440 -13.01 27.90 -9.58
C SER A 440 -12.61 29.27 -10.12
N VAL A 441 -11.52 29.85 -9.62
CA VAL A 441 -10.93 31.07 -10.19
C VAL A 441 -9.87 30.67 -11.20
N TRP A 442 -10.22 30.90 -12.46
CA TRP A 442 -9.37 30.81 -13.65
C TRP A 442 -8.71 32.18 -13.84
N ILE A 443 -7.38 32.26 -13.85
CA ILE A 443 -6.64 33.48 -14.20
C ILE A 443 -6.16 33.31 -15.65
N PRO A 444 -6.63 34.12 -16.62
CA PRO A 444 -6.03 34.17 -17.95
C PRO A 444 -4.80 35.10 -17.99
N PRO A 445 -3.87 34.91 -18.93
CA PRO A 445 -2.59 35.60 -18.94
C PRO A 445 -2.71 37.03 -19.50
N ASN A 446 -2.30 38.01 -18.71
CA ASN A 446 -1.33 39.07 -19.06
C ASN A 446 -1.08 39.95 -17.85
#